data_AF-A0A2Y9BH61-F1
#
_entry.id   AF-A0A2Y9BH61-F1
#
_cell.length_a   1.000
_cell.length_b   1.000
_cell.length_c   1.000
_cell.angle_alpha   90.00
_cell.angle_beta   90.00
_cell.angle_gamma   90.00
#
_symmetry.space_group_name_H-M   'P 1'
#
loop_
_entity.id
_entity.type
_entity.pdbx_description
1 polymer ?
#
loop_
_entity_poly.entity_id
_entity_poly.type
_entity_poly.pdbx_seq_one_letter_code
_entity_poly.pdbx_strand_id
1 'polypeptide(L)'
;MSTIGYINVALEFFGGLLSLIFILCLCMSNHTKEKLGRLYIRVLAVNTIVLFCDAAAWLFKGRSGTFCFWAVRTANFCVYVFGYVLLAVFTDYLTGFIASRGAKITRTPLRIMWCFTSLAICLVIVSQFTHMYYFIDNGNIYHRQEWFWVSQMFGVICMLLNSTLLIRYRKWMTGRELGALGAYITMPVIALVIQMFIYGVAVLYLATTLSALCIYISIQVEQSHKLEQEELELEKKRTAIMLSQIQPHFLYNSLSVVKGLCQTDPGQAELAVDHFSDFLRGNMDSLTNPDLIPFEQELLHTQHYLELEQMRFGERVKVVYDTPALQFMVPPLTLQPIVENAVRHGITKCEDGGTVIIATEETPSAYRIIVTDNGAGYNTAKPVKDNARHIGTSNVRKRLQSQCGGELTIQSAVGQGTTAVITIPKEENL
;
A
#
# COMPACT_ATOMS: atom_id res chain seq x y z
N MET A 1 40.25 -21.39 -28.20
CA MET A 1 39.40 -21.40 -27.00
C MET A 1 38.67 -22.75 -26.97
N SER A 2 38.73 -23.49 -25.86
CA SER A 2 38.07 -24.80 -25.75
C SER A 2 36.54 -24.64 -25.69
N THR A 3 35.79 -25.70 -26.02
CA THR A 3 34.32 -25.73 -25.90
C THR A 3 33.85 -25.31 -24.50
N ILE A 4 34.55 -25.78 -23.45
CA ILE A 4 34.28 -25.42 -22.05
C ILE A 4 34.47 -23.92 -21.81
N GLY A 5 35.48 -23.30 -22.42
CA GLY A 5 35.70 -21.86 -22.30
C GLY A 5 34.54 -21.05 -22.88
N TYR A 6 33.98 -21.46 -24.02
CA TYR A 6 32.81 -20.79 -24.61
C TYR A 6 31.56 -20.93 -23.74
N ILE A 7 31.36 -22.11 -23.14
CA ILE A 7 30.26 -22.35 -22.20
C ILE A 7 30.37 -21.42 -20.99
N ASN A 8 31.56 -21.31 -20.38
CA ASN A 8 31.77 -20.42 -19.23
C ASN A 8 31.48 -18.96 -19.58
N VAL A 9 32.00 -18.46 -20.71
CA VAL A 9 31.74 -17.08 -21.14
C VAL A 9 30.25 -16.83 -21.35
N ALA A 10 29.55 -17.75 -22.00
CA ALA A 10 28.11 -17.62 -22.23
C ALA A 10 27.31 -17.59 -20.91
N LEU A 11 27.65 -18.48 -19.98
CA LEU A 11 26.98 -18.54 -18.68
C LEU A 11 27.24 -17.29 -17.84
N GLU A 12 28.50 -16.89 -17.69
CA GLU A 12 28.89 -15.71 -16.91
C GLU A 12 28.27 -14.42 -17.50
N PHE A 13 28.27 -14.29 -18.84
CA PHE A 13 27.62 -13.17 -19.52
C PHE A 13 26.11 -13.15 -19.29
N PHE A 14 25.45 -14.31 -19.36
CA PHE A 14 24.02 -14.43 -19.07
C PHE A 14 23.71 -14.04 -17.62
N GLY A 15 24.50 -14.51 -16.64
CA GLY A 15 24.35 -14.11 -15.25
C GLY A 15 24.50 -12.61 -15.04
N GLY A 16 25.48 -11.98 -15.71
CA GLY A 16 25.70 -10.54 -15.66
C GLY A 16 24.53 -9.75 -16.22
N LEU A 17 23.98 -10.19 -17.36
CA LEU A 17 22.80 -9.60 -17.97
C LEU A 17 21.55 -9.76 -17.09
N LEU A 18 21.36 -10.94 -16.47
CA LEU A 18 20.28 -11.19 -15.53
C LEU A 18 20.35 -10.24 -14.32
N SER A 19 21.56 -10.05 -13.77
CA SER A 19 21.79 -9.11 -12.67
C SER A 19 21.46 -7.66 -13.07
N LEU A 20 21.78 -7.24 -14.30
CA LEU A 20 21.39 -5.93 -14.84
C LEU A 20 19.87 -5.78 -14.99
N ILE A 21 19.17 -6.81 -15.46
CA ILE A 21 17.71 -6.81 -15.54
C ILE A 21 17.10 -6.59 -14.16
N PHE A 22 17.58 -7.28 -13.12
CA PHE A 22 17.06 -7.08 -11.77
C PHE A 22 17.33 -5.67 -11.23
N ILE A 23 18.51 -5.09 -11.53
CA ILE A 23 18.78 -3.68 -11.19
C ILE A 23 17.77 -2.76 -11.88
N LEU A 24 17.49 -2.97 -13.17
CA LEU A 24 16.54 -2.16 -13.92
C LEU A 24 15.12 -2.29 -13.35
N CYS A 25 14.67 -3.51 -13.04
CA CYS A 25 13.37 -3.76 -12.39
C CYS A 25 13.27 -3.06 -11.03
N LEU A 26 14.32 -3.09 -10.21
CA LEU A 26 14.37 -2.40 -8.91
C LEU A 26 14.39 -0.88 -9.05
N CYS A 27 15.07 -0.35 -10.07
CA CYS A 27 15.07 1.07 -10.38
C CYS A 27 13.69 1.57 -10.82
N MET A 28 12.96 0.79 -11.62
CA MET A 28 11.60 1.11 -12.05
C MET A 28 10.58 1.03 -10.91
N SER A 29 10.77 0.12 -9.96
CA SER A 29 9.79 -0.18 -8.90
C SER A 29 9.90 0.67 -7.62
N ASN A 30 10.35 1.94 -7.70
CA ASN A 30 10.53 2.87 -6.56
C ASN A 30 11.42 2.38 -5.39
N HIS A 31 11.98 1.17 -5.43
CA HIS A 31 12.85 0.60 -4.38
C HIS A 31 14.14 1.41 -4.17
N THR A 32 14.52 2.25 -5.13
CA THR A 32 15.65 3.19 -5.01
C THR A 32 15.45 4.23 -3.90
N LYS A 33 14.20 4.52 -3.52
CA LYS A 33 13.88 5.43 -2.41
C LYS A 33 14.16 4.78 -1.05
N GLU A 34 14.01 3.47 -0.96
CA GLU A 34 14.27 2.72 0.26
C GLU A 34 15.76 2.45 0.46
N LYS A 35 16.23 2.57 1.70
CA LYS A 35 17.63 2.28 2.04
C LYS A 35 18.01 0.84 1.71
N LEU A 36 17.11 -0.11 1.98
CA LEU A 36 17.33 -1.53 1.75
C LEU A 36 17.44 -1.86 0.26
N GLY A 37 16.56 -1.30 -0.58
CA GLY A 37 16.63 -1.44 -2.03
C GLY A 37 17.94 -0.93 -2.62
N ARG A 38 18.45 0.24 -2.15
CA ARG A 38 19.77 0.74 -2.56
C ARG A 38 20.92 -0.18 -2.18
N LEU A 39 20.87 -0.81 -1.00
CA LEU A 39 21.90 -1.77 -0.58
C LEU A 39 21.86 -3.02 -1.47
N TYR A 40 20.67 -3.52 -1.80
CA TYR A 40 20.51 -4.68 -2.66
C TYR A 40 20.98 -4.42 -4.10
N ILE A 41 20.69 -3.23 -4.65
CA ILE A 41 21.22 -2.80 -5.95
C ILE A 41 22.75 -2.80 -5.97
N ARG A 42 23.42 -2.42 -4.87
CA ARG A 42 24.88 -2.49 -4.78
C ARG A 42 25.38 -3.94 -4.84
N VAL A 43 24.69 -4.88 -4.18
CA VAL A 43 25.02 -6.31 -4.26
C VAL A 43 24.95 -6.77 -5.71
N LEU A 44 23.84 -6.49 -6.40
CA LEU A 44 23.65 -6.86 -7.80
C LEU A 44 24.69 -6.19 -8.72
N ALA A 45 25.01 -4.91 -8.50
CA ALA A 45 25.97 -4.18 -9.33
C ALA A 45 27.38 -4.77 -9.21
N VAL A 46 27.83 -5.10 -7.99
CA VAL A 46 29.12 -5.76 -7.78
C VAL A 46 29.10 -7.17 -8.37
N ASN A 47 28.01 -7.92 -8.21
CA ASN A 47 27.85 -9.24 -8.83
C ASN A 47 27.98 -9.18 -10.36
N THR A 48 27.32 -8.21 -11.01
CA THR A 48 27.45 -7.95 -12.45
C THR A 48 28.90 -7.69 -12.87
N ILE A 49 29.62 -6.84 -12.13
CA ILE A 49 31.02 -6.52 -12.44
C ILE A 49 31.89 -7.77 -12.37
N VAL A 50 31.71 -8.59 -11.34
CA VAL A 50 32.45 -9.84 -11.17
C VAL A 50 32.20 -10.80 -12.34
N LEU A 51 30.94 -11.02 -12.70
CA LEU A 51 30.55 -11.93 -13.80
C LEU A 51 31.17 -11.49 -15.14
N PHE A 52 31.13 -10.19 -15.46
CA PHE A 52 31.76 -9.70 -16.69
C PHE A 52 33.28 -9.77 -16.65
N CYS A 53 33.89 -9.58 -15.48
CA CYS A 53 35.33 -9.77 -15.32
C CYS A 53 35.71 -11.26 -15.47
N ASP A 54 34.95 -12.20 -14.92
CA ASP A 54 35.23 -13.63 -15.08
C ASP A 54 35.01 -14.09 -16.52
N ALA A 55 33.94 -13.62 -17.17
CA ALA A 55 33.71 -13.83 -18.61
C ALA A 55 34.88 -13.30 -19.45
N ALA A 56 35.40 -12.10 -19.16
CA ALA A 56 36.56 -11.54 -19.85
C ALA A 56 37.84 -12.38 -19.63
N ALA A 57 38.06 -12.88 -18.40
CA ALA A 57 39.18 -13.76 -18.09
C ALA A 57 39.15 -15.03 -18.94
N TRP A 58 37.97 -15.64 -19.14
CA TRP A 58 37.80 -16.81 -20.01
C TRP A 58 37.91 -16.49 -21.50
N LEU A 59 37.36 -15.36 -21.94
CA LEU A 59 37.31 -14.97 -23.36
C LEU A 59 38.70 -14.72 -23.96
N PHE A 60 39.57 -14.05 -23.20
CA PHE A 60 40.92 -13.67 -23.64
C PHE A 60 42.01 -14.69 -23.27
N LYS A 61 41.67 -15.74 -22.50
CA LYS A 61 42.59 -16.82 -22.13
C LYS A 61 43.23 -17.46 -23.36
N GLY A 62 44.56 -17.59 -23.37
CA GLY A 62 45.28 -18.26 -24.46
C GLY A 62 45.40 -17.45 -25.75
N ARG A 63 44.92 -16.20 -25.81
CA ARG A 63 45.03 -15.35 -27.01
C ARG A 63 46.26 -14.45 -26.94
N SER A 64 46.96 -14.29 -28.05
CA SER A 64 48.07 -13.36 -28.20
C SER A 64 47.59 -11.92 -28.46
N GLY A 65 48.48 -10.94 -28.24
CA GLY A 65 48.21 -9.52 -28.47
C GLY A 65 48.25 -8.68 -27.18
N THR A 66 48.68 -7.42 -27.32
CA THR A 66 48.88 -6.49 -26.19
C THR A 66 47.59 -6.24 -25.41
N PHE A 67 46.46 -6.13 -26.10
CA PHE A 67 45.15 -5.98 -25.45
C PHE A 67 44.78 -7.21 -24.64
N CYS A 68 44.86 -8.40 -25.22
CA CYS A 68 44.56 -9.67 -24.55
C CYS A 68 45.46 -9.88 -23.31
N PHE A 69 46.74 -9.51 -23.41
CA PHE A 69 47.70 -9.61 -22.32
C PHE A 69 47.26 -8.82 -21.07
N TRP A 70 46.84 -7.57 -21.26
CA TRP A 70 46.35 -6.73 -20.16
C TRP A 70 44.94 -7.14 -19.71
N ALA A 71 44.07 -7.50 -20.66
CA ALA A 71 42.70 -7.89 -20.37
C ALA A 71 42.63 -9.09 -19.40
N VAL A 72 43.40 -10.16 -19.64
CA VAL A 72 43.39 -11.34 -18.76
C VAL A 72 43.91 -11.01 -17.35
N ARG A 73 44.95 -10.18 -17.23
CA ARG A 73 45.53 -9.78 -15.92
C ARG A 73 44.56 -8.93 -15.12
N THR A 74 44.01 -7.89 -15.74
CA THR A 74 43.04 -7.00 -15.11
C THR A 74 41.77 -7.74 -14.75
N ALA A 75 41.26 -8.60 -15.63
CA ALA A 75 40.06 -9.39 -15.38
C ALA A 75 40.22 -10.31 -14.16
N ASN A 76 41.29 -11.10 -14.09
CA ASN A 76 41.54 -11.98 -12.95
C ASN A 76 41.72 -11.19 -11.65
N PHE A 77 42.48 -10.08 -11.68
CA PHE A 77 42.63 -9.20 -10.52
C PHE A 77 41.26 -8.67 -10.03
N CYS A 78 40.43 -8.17 -10.95
CA CYS A 78 39.09 -7.70 -10.65
C CYS A 78 38.20 -8.81 -10.06
N VAL A 79 38.27 -10.04 -10.56
CA VAL A 79 37.49 -11.17 -10.02
C VAL A 79 37.78 -11.39 -8.54
N TYR A 80 39.06 -11.36 -8.12
CA TYR A 80 39.41 -11.47 -6.70
C TYR A 80 38.90 -10.28 -5.88
N VAL A 81 39.21 -9.06 -6.34
CA VAL A 81 38.86 -7.84 -5.61
C VAL A 81 37.35 -7.74 -5.42
N PHE A 82 36.60 -7.84 -6.51
CA PHE A 82 35.15 -7.70 -6.46
C PHE A 82 34.46 -8.92 -5.84
N GLY A 83 35.06 -10.11 -5.87
CA GLY A 83 34.59 -11.26 -5.09
C GLY A 83 34.57 -10.99 -3.58
N TYR A 84 35.62 -10.38 -3.03
CA TYR A 84 35.64 -9.98 -1.62
C TYR A 84 34.72 -8.79 -1.32
N VAL A 85 34.64 -7.82 -2.23
CA VAL A 85 33.71 -6.67 -2.10
C VAL A 85 32.26 -7.16 -2.13
N LEU A 86 31.93 -8.17 -2.94
CA LEU A 86 30.58 -8.73 -3.02
C LEU A 86 30.11 -9.28 -1.68
N LEU A 87 30.98 -10.00 -0.97
CA LEU A 87 30.70 -10.51 0.37
C LEU A 87 30.51 -9.38 1.39
N ALA A 88 31.32 -8.31 1.29
CA ALA A 88 31.21 -7.15 2.18
C ALA A 88 29.92 -6.34 1.96
N VAL A 89 29.57 -6.08 0.69
CA VAL A 89 28.33 -5.39 0.32
C VAL A 89 27.11 -6.25 0.65
N PHE A 90 27.22 -7.58 0.58
CA PHE A 90 26.17 -8.45 1.08
C PHE A 90 26.01 -8.35 2.61
N THR A 91 27.10 -8.22 3.38
CA THR A 91 27.01 -7.94 4.83
C THR A 91 26.33 -6.60 5.11
N ASP A 92 26.63 -5.56 4.33
CA ASP A 92 25.90 -4.27 4.39
C ASP A 92 24.40 -4.49 4.18
N TYR A 93 24.02 -5.24 3.15
CA TYR A 93 22.62 -5.59 2.88
C TYR A 93 21.99 -6.40 4.03
N LEU A 94 22.64 -7.47 4.50
CA LEU A 94 22.13 -8.34 5.55
C LEU A 94 21.93 -7.58 6.87
N THR A 95 22.88 -6.73 7.27
CA THR A 95 22.73 -5.90 8.46
C THR A 95 21.66 -4.83 8.30
N GLY A 96 21.52 -4.26 7.10
CA GLY A 96 20.42 -3.35 6.75
C GLY A 96 19.05 -4.02 6.83
N PHE A 97 18.94 -5.25 6.34
CA PHE A 97 17.73 -6.08 6.36
C PHE A 97 17.30 -6.42 7.80
N ILE A 98 18.25 -6.86 8.62
CA ILE A 98 18.03 -7.15 10.03
C ILE A 98 17.54 -5.89 10.77
N ALA A 99 18.13 -4.72 10.46
CA ALA A 99 17.71 -3.46 11.05
C ALA A 99 16.31 -3.00 10.59
N SER A 100 15.93 -3.23 9.34
CA SER A 100 14.57 -2.90 8.86
C SER A 100 13.48 -3.76 9.50
N ARG A 101 13.83 -4.95 9.98
CA ARG A 101 12.93 -5.81 10.78
C ARG A 101 12.85 -5.40 12.26
N GLY A 102 13.51 -4.32 12.67
CA GLY A 102 13.43 -3.76 14.02
C GLY A 102 14.50 -4.26 15.00
N ALA A 103 15.41 -5.15 14.58
CA ALA A 103 16.48 -5.63 15.43
C ALA A 103 17.56 -4.55 15.64
N LYS A 104 17.98 -4.34 16.89
CA LYS A 104 19.11 -3.45 17.21
C LYS A 104 20.44 -4.15 16.95
N ILE A 105 21.03 -3.88 15.79
CA ILE A 105 22.34 -4.41 15.39
C ILE A 105 23.45 -3.37 15.55
N THR A 106 24.62 -3.80 16.06
CA THR A 106 25.82 -2.95 16.14
C THR A 106 26.52 -2.87 14.78
N ARG A 107 27.28 -1.79 14.53
CA ARG A 107 28.10 -1.67 13.30
C ARG A 107 29.40 -2.47 13.35
N THR A 108 29.68 -3.19 14.44
CA THR A 108 30.93 -3.94 14.64
C THR A 108 31.15 -5.01 13.57
N PRO A 109 30.17 -5.88 13.23
CA PRO A 109 30.37 -6.90 12.19
C PRO A 109 30.71 -6.29 10.83
N LEU A 110 30.12 -5.13 10.52
CA LEU A 110 30.41 -4.42 9.28
C LEU A 110 31.85 -3.88 9.23
N ARG A 111 32.34 -3.30 10.32
CA ARG A 111 33.73 -2.84 10.42
C ARG A 111 34.72 -3.99 10.31
N ILE A 112 34.42 -5.12 10.95
CA ILE A 112 35.24 -6.34 10.87
C ILE A 112 35.29 -6.82 9.42
N MET A 113 34.13 -6.92 8.76
CA MET A 113 34.03 -7.35 7.36
C MET A 113 34.86 -6.48 6.43
N TRP A 114 34.68 -5.15 6.47
CA TRP A 114 35.42 -4.24 5.60
C TRP A 114 36.92 -4.19 5.90
N CYS A 115 37.33 -4.33 7.17
CA CYS A 115 38.74 -4.45 7.54
C CYS A 115 39.36 -5.71 6.92
N PHE A 116 38.67 -6.84 7.04
CA PHE A 116 39.13 -8.12 6.53
C PHE A 116 39.14 -8.17 5.00
N THR A 117 38.13 -7.60 4.35
CA THR A 117 38.09 -7.40 2.89
C THR A 117 39.23 -6.51 2.41
N SER A 118 39.53 -5.43 3.12
CA SER A 118 40.65 -4.54 2.76
C SER A 118 42.00 -5.26 2.85
N LEU A 119 42.20 -6.05 3.91
CA LEU A 119 43.39 -6.88 4.07
C LEU A 119 43.52 -7.92 2.94
N ALA A 120 42.42 -8.60 2.58
CA ALA A 120 42.40 -9.55 1.48
C ALA A 120 42.79 -8.88 0.14
N ILE A 121 42.25 -7.70 -0.15
CA ILE A 121 42.57 -6.94 -1.36
C ILE A 121 44.05 -6.52 -1.36
N CYS A 122 44.60 -6.06 -0.23
CA CYS A 122 46.02 -5.74 -0.11
C CYS A 122 46.90 -6.96 -0.45
N LEU A 123 46.55 -8.16 0.01
CA LEU A 123 47.29 -9.37 -0.32
C LEU A 123 47.17 -9.77 -1.80
N VAL A 124 46.01 -9.53 -2.43
CA VAL A 124 45.86 -9.72 -3.88
C VAL A 124 46.75 -8.75 -4.68
N ILE A 125 46.88 -7.50 -4.22
CA ILE A 125 47.77 -6.50 -4.81
C ILE A 125 49.23 -6.96 -4.68
N VAL A 126 49.65 -7.38 -3.47
CA VAL A 126 51.01 -7.92 -3.24
C VAL A 126 51.26 -9.13 -4.14
N SER A 127 50.27 -10.01 -4.29
CA SER A 127 50.36 -11.19 -5.16
C SER A 127 50.57 -10.84 -6.65
N GLN A 128 50.25 -9.63 -7.12
CA GLN A 128 50.56 -9.24 -8.50
C GLN A 128 52.08 -9.16 -8.73
N PHE A 129 52.84 -8.82 -7.69
CA PHE A 129 54.29 -8.64 -7.74
C PHE A 129 55.05 -9.88 -7.28
N THR A 130 54.51 -10.62 -6.30
CA THR A 130 55.18 -11.80 -5.72
C THR A 130 54.75 -13.12 -6.35
N HIS A 131 53.69 -13.10 -7.17
CA HIS A 131 53.08 -14.31 -7.75
C HIS A 131 52.64 -15.34 -6.69
N MET A 132 52.32 -14.89 -5.48
CA MET A 132 52.00 -15.76 -4.35
C MET A 132 50.72 -16.58 -4.57
N TYR A 133 49.62 -15.97 -5.03
CA TYR A 133 48.35 -16.67 -5.27
C TYR A 133 48.25 -17.28 -6.65
N TYR A 134 48.71 -16.55 -7.65
CA TYR A 134 48.68 -16.98 -9.05
C TYR A 134 49.71 -16.25 -9.88
N PHE A 135 50.03 -16.83 -11.03
CA PHE A 135 50.72 -16.13 -12.10
C PHE A 135 50.03 -16.39 -13.43
N ILE A 136 50.25 -15.50 -14.38
CA ILE A 136 49.77 -15.63 -15.75
C ILE A 136 51.00 -15.68 -16.64
N ASP A 137 51.15 -16.78 -17.38
CA ASP A 137 52.30 -16.99 -18.25
C ASP A 137 52.25 -16.10 -19.52
N ASN A 138 53.29 -16.21 -20.35
CA ASN A 138 53.37 -15.49 -21.63
C ASN A 138 52.32 -15.95 -22.65
N GLY A 139 51.73 -17.13 -22.45
CA GLY A 139 50.60 -17.64 -23.22
C GLY A 139 49.24 -17.13 -22.74
N ASN A 140 49.20 -16.22 -21.76
CA ASN A 140 47.96 -15.75 -21.12
C ASN A 140 47.14 -16.91 -20.51
N ILE A 141 47.83 -17.90 -19.94
CA ILE A 141 47.22 -19.00 -19.18
C ILE A 141 47.42 -18.72 -17.69
N TYR A 142 46.32 -18.78 -16.95
CA TYR A 142 46.29 -18.63 -15.51
C TYR A 142 46.74 -19.92 -14.81
N HIS A 143 47.69 -19.80 -13.88
CA HIS A 143 48.21 -20.90 -13.07
C HIS A 143 48.06 -20.58 -11.59
N ARG A 144 47.53 -21.54 -10.81
CA ARG A 144 47.41 -21.42 -9.35
C ARG A 144 48.77 -21.72 -8.70
N GLN A 145 49.10 -20.97 -7.66
CA GLN A 145 50.33 -21.13 -6.88
C GLN A 145 50.03 -21.71 -5.49
N GLU A 146 51.07 -22.09 -4.74
CA GLU A 146 50.95 -22.79 -3.45
C GLU A 146 50.06 -22.04 -2.43
N TRP A 147 50.17 -20.72 -2.38
CA TRP A 147 49.45 -19.88 -1.41
C TRP A 147 48.04 -19.50 -1.84
N PHE A 148 47.55 -19.99 -2.99
CA PHE A 148 46.17 -19.77 -3.46
C PHE A 148 45.11 -20.10 -2.39
N TRP A 149 45.33 -21.12 -1.57
CA TRP A 149 44.40 -21.51 -0.50
C TRP A 149 44.16 -20.41 0.53
N VAL A 150 45.15 -19.55 0.78
CA VAL A 150 45.00 -18.40 1.69
C VAL A 150 43.95 -17.43 1.14
N SER A 151 43.91 -17.20 -0.17
CA SER A 151 42.89 -16.33 -0.78
C SER A 151 41.48 -16.89 -0.56
N GLN A 152 41.30 -18.22 -0.65
CA GLN A 152 40.01 -18.88 -0.41
C GLN A 152 39.59 -18.80 1.06
N MET A 153 40.56 -18.90 1.97
CA MET A 153 40.33 -18.81 3.41
C MET A 153 39.69 -17.47 3.81
N PHE A 154 40.09 -16.36 3.16
CA PHE A 154 39.43 -15.06 3.36
C PHE A 154 37.94 -15.10 2.98
N GLY A 155 37.60 -15.69 1.84
CA GLY A 155 36.21 -15.83 1.40
C GLY A 155 35.37 -16.65 2.38
N VAL A 156 35.92 -17.78 2.85
CA VAL A 156 35.25 -18.66 3.83
C VAL A 156 35.01 -17.94 5.16
N ILE A 157 35.98 -17.19 5.68
CA ILE A 157 35.83 -16.43 6.93
C ILE A 157 34.73 -15.37 6.79
N CYS A 158 34.66 -14.65 5.66
CA CYS A 158 33.59 -13.70 5.39
C CYS A 158 32.20 -14.39 5.35
N MET A 159 32.11 -15.56 4.72
CA MET A 159 30.87 -16.35 4.68
C MET A 159 30.45 -16.89 6.05
N LEU A 160 31.41 -17.30 6.90
CA LEU A 160 31.13 -17.71 8.28
C LEU A 160 30.63 -16.54 9.13
N LEU A 161 31.18 -15.34 8.94
CA LEU A 161 30.68 -14.13 9.60
C LEU A 161 29.23 -13.84 9.20
N ASN A 162 28.91 -13.88 7.90
CA ASN A 162 27.55 -13.73 7.40
C ASN A 162 26.60 -14.83 7.92
N SER A 163 27.06 -16.09 7.97
CA SER A 163 26.30 -17.21 8.53
C SER A 163 25.98 -16.99 10.01
N THR A 164 26.97 -16.52 10.77
CA THR A 164 26.82 -16.25 12.21
C THR A 164 25.80 -15.13 12.44
N LEU A 165 25.83 -14.07 11.63
CA LEU A 165 24.84 -13.00 11.67
C LEU A 165 23.43 -13.53 11.37
N LEU A 166 23.30 -14.31 10.30
CA LEU A 166 22.02 -14.88 9.90
C LEU A 166 21.42 -15.78 10.99
N ILE A 167 22.23 -16.70 11.55
CA ILE A 167 21.79 -17.60 12.63
C ILE A 167 21.43 -16.83 13.89
N ARG A 168 22.25 -15.83 14.27
CA ARG A 168 22.03 -15.00 15.47
C ARG A 168 20.71 -14.23 15.41
N TYR A 169 20.35 -13.70 14.25
CA TYR A 169 19.16 -12.87 14.06
C TYR A 169 17.97 -13.62 13.45
N ARG A 170 18.04 -14.95 13.28
CA ARG A 170 17.00 -15.79 12.64
C ARG A 170 15.57 -15.56 13.13
N LYS A 171 15.39 -15.18 14.41
CA LYS A 171 14.07 -14.94 15.02
C LYS A 171 13.35 -13.69 14.49
N TRP A 172 14.09 -12.78 13.84
CA TRP A 172 13.56 -11.53 13.29
C TRP A 172 13.14 -11.63 11.83
N MET A 173 13.20 -12.84 11.25
CA MET A 173 13.00 -13.07 9.83
C MET A 173 11.93 -14.14 9.63
N THR A 174 11.18 -14.03 8.53
CA THR A 174 10.26 -15.10 8.14
C THR A 174 11.03 -16.32 7.62
N GLY A 175 10.39 -17.50 7.59
CA GLY A 175 11.04 -18.71 7.10
C GLY A 175 11.52 -18.60 5.63
N ARG A 176 10.77 -17.84 4.80
CA ARG A 176 11.13 -17.56 3.41
C ARG A 176 12.36 -16.67 3.30
N GLU A 177 12.41 -15.59 4.08
CA GLU A 177 13.57 -14.67 4.13
C GLU A 177 14.84 -15.37 4.61
N LEU A 178 14.71 -16.17 5.68
CA LEU A 178 15.83 -16.97 6.19
C LEU A 178 16.34 -17.95 5.14
N GLY A 179 15.42 -18.59 4.39
CA GLY A 179 15.76 -19.46 3.28
C GLY A 179 16.51 -18.74 2.15
N ALA A 180 16.00 -17.58 1.70
CA ALA A 180 16.60 -16.81 0.61
C ALA A 180 17.99 -16.23 0.99
N LEU A 181 18.10 -15.62 2.17
CA LEU A 181 19.38 -15.10 2.67
C LEU A 181 20.37 -16.22 2.98
N GLY A 182 19.88 -17.37 3.47
CA GLY A 182 20.67 -18.57 3.69
C GLY A 182 21.22 -19.14 2.39
N ALA A 183 20.39 -19.22 1.34
CA ALA A 183 20.79 -19.69 0.02
C ALA A 183 21.96 -18.85 -0.55
N TYR A 184 21.94 -17.54 -0.36
CA TYR A 184 23.03 -16.64 -0.77
C TYR A 184 24.37 -16.95 -0.12
N ILE A 185 24.37 -17.60 1.05
CA ILE A 185 25.60 -18.02 1.72
C ILE A 185 25.94 -19.47 1.35
N THR A 186 24.96 -20.38 1.33
CA THR A 186 25.20 -21.82 1.17
C THR A 186 25.46 -22.24 -0.27
N MET A 187 24.76 -21.69 -1.25
CA MET A 187 24.93 -22.05 -2.67
C MET A 187 26.34 -21.74 -3.19
N PRO A 188 26.94 -20.56 -2.92
CA PRO A 188 28.34 -20.31 -3.30
C PRO A 188 29.34 -21.24 -2.60
N VAL A 189 29.10 -21.62 -1.35
CA VAL A 189 29.96 -22.60 -0.64
C VAL A 189 29.91 -23.96 -1.33
N ILE A 190 28.71 -24.43 -1.70
CA ILE A 190 28.54 -25.68 -2.45
C ILE A 190 29.26 -25.58 -3.80
N ALA A 191 29.10 -24.46 -4.52
CA ALA A 191 29.77 -24.22 -5.79
C ALA A 191 31.30 -24.21 -5.64
N LEU A 192 31.84 -23.62 -4.56
CA LEU A 192 33.26 -23.63 -4.26
C LEU A 192 33.78 -25.06 -4.05
N VAL A 193 33.05 -25.88 -3.29
CA VAL A 193 33.40 -27.29 -3.07
C VAL A 193 33.38 -28.08 -4.37
N ILE A 194 32.34 -27.90 -5.20
CA ILE A 194 32.27 -28.54 -6.53
C ILE A 194 33.46 -28.14 -7.40
N GLN A 195 33.85 -26.87 -7.38
CA GLN A 195 34.99 -26.35 -8.15
C GLN A 195 36.34 -26.91 -7.69
N MET A 196 36.44 -27.46 -6.47
CA MET A 196 37.64 -28.19 -6.03
C MET A 196 37.79 -29.54 -6.73
N PHE A 197 36.67 -30.19 -7.08
CA PHE A 197 36.66 -31.50 -7.75
C PHE A 197 36.58 -31.39 -9.27
N ILE A 198 35.85 -30.40 -9.79
CA ILE A 198 35.63 -30.19 -11.23
C ILE A 198 36.40 -28.94 -11.67
N TYR A 199 37.54 -29.14 -12.31
CA TYR A 199 38.35 -28.05 -12.85
C TYR A 199 37.76 -27.47 -14.13
N GLY A 200 37.64 -26.15 -14.18
CA GLY A 200 37.43 -25.40 -15.42
C GLY A 200 35.99 -25.02 -15.75
N VAL A 201 35.02 -25.20 -14.85
CA VAL A 201 33.65 -24.68 -15.00
C VAL A 201 33.42 -23.51 -14.05
N ALA A 202 32.85 -22.42 -14.56
CA ALA A 202 32.54 -21.23 -13.77
C ALA A 202 31.14 -21.38 -13.15
N VAL A 203 31.07 -21.79 -11.88
CA VAL A 203 29.79 -22.10 -11.17
C VAL A 203 29.54 -21.16 -9.98
N LEU A 204 30.59 -20.58 -9.41
CA LEU A 204 30.52 -19.82 -8.15
C LEU A 204 29.63 -18.57 -8.25
N TYR A 205 29.86 -17.73 -9.26
CA TYR A 205 29.13 -16.47 -9.40
C TYR A 205 27.74 -16.66 -10.03
N LEU A 206 27.54 -17.72 -10.80
CA LEU A 206 26.20 -18.19 -11.19
C LEU A 206 25.38 -18.61 -9.97
N ALA A 207 25.95 -19.40 -9.06
CA ALA A 207 25.29 -19.79 -7.82
C ALA A 207 24.94 -18.57 -6.95
N THR A 208 25.82 -17.56 -6.94
CA THR A 208 25.56 -16.27 -6.26
C THR A 208 24.42 -15.51 -6.93
N THR A 209 24.37 -15.48 -8.26
CA THR A 209 23.30 -14.84 -9.04
C THR A 209 21.96 -15.53 -8.84
N LEU A 210 21.92 -16.86 -8.85
CA LEU A 210 20.71 -17.63 -8.60
C LEU A 210 20.18 -17.40 -7.18
N SER A 211 21.08 -17.28 -6.22
CA SER A 211 20.71 -16.97 -4.83
C SER A 211 20.22 -15.53 -4.67
N ALA A 212 20.80 -14.58 -5.41
CA ALA A 212 20.28 -13.21 -5.51
C ALA A 212 18.85 -13.23 -6.08
N LEU A 213 18.58 -14.04 -7.12
CA LEU A 213 17.21 -14.21 -7.62
C LEU A 213 16.25 -14.68 -6.51
N CYS A 214 16.65 -15.61 -5.64
CA CYS A 214 15.81 -16.01 -4.50
C CYS A 214 15.49 -14.83 -3.56
N ILE A 215 16.46 -13.96 -3.28
CA ILE A 215 16.25 -12.74 -2.49
C ILE A 215 15.28 -11.80 -3.22
N TYR A 216 15.47 -11.58 -4.52
CA TYR A 216 14.61 -10.74 -5.33
C TYR A 216 13.15 -11.24 -5.32
N ILE A 217 12.93 -12.55 -5.52
CA ILE A 217 11.60 -13.16 -5.45
C ILE A 217 10.98 -12.97 -4.06
N SER A 218 11.76 -13.16 -2.99
CA SER A 218 11.27 -12.94 -1.62
C SER A 218 10.78 -11.50 -1.41
N ILE A 219 11.51 -10.51 -1.94
CA ILE A 219 11.10 -9.09 -1.89
C ILE A 219 9.80 -8.86 -2.66
N GLN A 220 9.69 -9.40 -3.88
CA GLN A 220 8.50 -9.23 -4.72
C GLN A 220 7.24 -9.86 -4.09
N VAL A 221 7.37 -11.05 -3.51
CA VAL A 221 6.25 -11.72 -2.82
C VAL A 221 5.78 -10.92 -1.61
N GLU A 222 6.70 -10.34 -0.84
CA GLU A 222 6.33 -9.48 0.30
C GLU A 222 5.55 -8.24 -0.15
N GLN A 223 5.96 -7.61 -1.24
CA GLN A 223 5.26 -6.45 -1.80
C GLN A 223 3.87 -6.81 -2.30
N SER A 224 3.75 -7.94 -2.99
CA SER A 224 2.44 -8.45 -3.44
C SER A 224 1.48 -8.61 -2.26
N HIS A 225 1.92 -9.23 -1.17
CA HIS A 225 1.09 -9.40 0.03
C HIS A 225 0.76 -8.07 0.72
N LYS A 226 1.69 -7.11 0.73
CA LYS A 226 1.44 -5.80 1.33
C LYS A 226 0.37 -5.03 0.54
N LEU A 227 0.45 -5.06 -0.79
CA LEU A 227 -0.53 -4.43 -1.66
C LEU A 227 -1.92 -5.06 -1.49
N GLU A 228 -1.99 -6.39 -1.44
CA GLU A 228 -3.24 -7.13 -1.19
C GLU A 228 -3.89 -6.75 0.16
N GLN A 229 -3.08 -6.57 1.21
CA GLN A 229 -3.56 -6.12 2.52
C GLN A 229 -4.06 -4.68 2.50
N GLU A 230 -3.34 -3.78 1.82
CA GLU A 230 -3.73 -2.38 1.67
C GLU A 230 -5.04 -2.25 0.88
N GLU A 231 -5.22 -3.05 -0.16
CA GLU A 231 -6.46 -3.13 -0.95
C GLU A 231 -7.63 -3.64 -0.11
N LEU A 232 -7.44 -4.72 0.64
CA LEU A 232 -8.47 -5.25 1.54
C LEU A 232 -8.87 -4.24 2.63
N GLU A 233 -7.91 -3.52 3.20
CA GLU A 233 -8.18 -2.47 4.18
C GLU A 233 -8.93 -1.28 3.57
N LEU A 234 -8.61 -0.92 2.32
CA LEU A 234 -9.33 0.12 1.59
C LEU A 234 -10.79 -0.29 1.34
N GLU A 235 -11.00 -1.53 0.89
CA GLU A 235 -12.34 -2.08 0.67
C GLU A 235 -13.16 -2.12 1.96
N LYS A 236 -12.59 -2.63 3.07
CA LYS A 236 -13.26 -2.59 4.38
C LYS A 236 -13.67 -1.17 4.79
N LYS A 237 -12.80 -0.18 4.57
CA LYS A 237 -13.11 1.23 4.87
C LYS A 237 -14.23 1.77 3.98
N ARG A 238 -14.24 1.43 2.69
CA ARG A 238 -15.33 1.78 1.76
C ARG A 238 -16.65 1.16 2.23
N THR A 239 -16.66 -0.13 2.55
CA THR A 239 -17.84 -0.82 3.08
C THR A 239 -18.30 -0.19 4.40
N ALA A 240 -17.39 0.12 5.33
CA ALA A 240 -17.74 0.77 6.59
C ALA A 240 -18.34 2.17 6.37
N ILE A 241 -17.82 2.94 5.42
CA ILE A 241 -18.39 4.24 5.04
C ILE A 241 -19.79 4.04 4.46
N MET A 242 -19.99 3.09 3.54
CA MET A 242 -21.32 2.78 2.99
C MET A 242 -22.31 2.38 4.09
N LEU A 243 -21.93 1.47 4.98
CA LEU A 243 -22.78 1.05 6.10
C LEU A 243 -23.07 2.18 7.10
N SER A 244 -22.13 3.11 7.30
CA SER A 244 -22.34 4.26 8.19
C SER A 244 -23.38 5.25 7.68
N GLN A 245 -23.68 5.23 6.37
CA GLN A 245 -24.75 6.06 5.79
C GLN A 245 -26.14 5.49 6.08
N ILE A 246 -26.24 4.23 6.51
CA ILE A 246 -27.47 3.63 7.03
C ILE A 246 -27.48 3.82 8.54
N GLN A 247 -28.37 4.66 9.08
CA GLN A 247 -28.42 4.95 10.52
C GLN A 247 -28.89 3.71 11.32
N PRO A 248 -27.99 2.97 12.00
CA PRO A 248 -28.37 1.66 12.58
C PRO A 248 -29.40 1.80 13.69
N HIS A 249 -29.31 2.90 14.44
CA HIS A 249 -30.27 3.22 15.50
C HIS A 249 -31.69 3.44 14.96
N PHE A 250 -31.84 4.06 13.78
CA PHE A 250 -33.16 4.18 13.16
C PHE A 250 -33.73 2.80 12.84
N LEU A 251 -32.94 1.91 12.22
CA LEU A 251 -33.37 0.55 11.90
C LEU A 251 -33.85 -0.22 13.13
N TYR A 252 -33.09 -0.21 14.22
CA TYR A 252 -33.50 -0.88 15.47
C TYR A 252 -34.79 -0.30 16.06
N ASN A 253 -34.97 1.02 15.98
CA ASN A 253 -36.16 1.67 16.50
C ASN A 253 -37.39 1.36 15.65
N SER A 254 -37.27 1.44 14.32
CA SER A 254 -38.37 1.12 13.40
C SER A 254 -38.82 -0.34 13.58
N LEU A 255 -37.89 -1.28 13.71
CA LEU A 255 -38.22 -2.68 14.02
C LEU A 255 -38.89 -2.86 15.39
N SER A 256 -38.53 -2.04 16.38
CA SER A 256 -39.16 -2.08 17.71
C SER A 256 -40.61 -1.58 17.66
N VAL A 257 -40.88 -0.55 16.85
CA VAL A 257 -42.23 -0.04 16.60
C VAL A 257 -43.07 -1.09 15.88
N VAL A 258 -42.56 -1.67 14.79
CA VAL A 258 -43.22 -2.76 14.06
C VAL A 258 -43.57 -3.91 15.00
N LYS A 259 -42.62 -4.36 15.84
CA LYS A 259 -42.85 -5.42 16.82
C LYS A 259 -43.98 -5.10 17.80
N GLY A 260 -44.04 -3.85 18.28
CA GLY A 260 -45.12 -3.40 19.16
C GLY A 260 -46.47 -3.44 18.45
N LEU A 261 -46.53 -2.88 17.24
CA LEU A 261 -47.74 -2.84 16.42
C LEU A 261 -48.26 -4.23 16.05
N CYS A 262 -47.39 -5.23 15.82
CA CYS A 262 -47.83 -6.60 15.55
C CYS A 262 -48.77 -7.16 16.63
N GLN A 263 -48.66 -6.70 17.88
CA GLN A 263 -49.50 -7.16 18.98
C GLN A 263 -50.75 -6.28 19.18
N THR A 264 -50.64 -4.98 18.90
CA THR A 264 -51.70 -3.99 19.23
C THR A 264 -52.56 -3.62 18.03
N ASP A 265 -51.96 -3.48 16.84
CA ASP A 265 -52.60 -3.11 15.59
C ASP A 265 -51.85 -3.73 14.40
N PRO A 266 -52.20 -4.97 14.01
CA PRO A 266 -51.52 -5.66 12.92
C PRO A 266 -51.61 -4.94 11.57
N GLY A 267 -52.66 -4.16 11.32
CA GLY A 267 -52.81 -3.40 10.06
C GLY A 267 -51.82 -2.24 9.98
N GLN A 268 -51.64 -1.50 11.07
CA GLN A 268 -50.58 -0.49 11.15
C GLN A 268 -49.18 -1.12 11.11
N ALA A 269 -49.01 -2.33 11.63
CA ALA A 269 -47.74 -3.05 11.52
C ALA A 269 -47.37 -3.38 10.06
N GLU A 270 -48.35 -3.77 9.25
CA GLU A 270 -48.16 -4.04 7.81
C GLU A 270 -47.70 -2.77 7.08
N LEU A 271 -48.41 -1.65 7.27
CA LEU A 271 -48.03 -0.35 6.70
C LEU A 271 -46.64 0.11 7.15
N ALA A 272 -46.29 -0.12 8.43
CA ALA A 272 -44.96 0.20 8.94
C ALA A 272 -43.86 -0.62 8.25
N VAL A 273 -44.13 -1.88 7.90
CA VAL A 273 -43.18 -2.73 7.15
C VAL A 273 -42.99 -2.23 5.73
N ASP A 274 -44.05 -1.77 5.07
CA ASP A 274 -43.97 -1.20 3.72
C ASP A 274 -43.12 0.08 3.72
N HIS A 275 -43.43 1.04 4.61
CA HIS A 275 -42.63 2.26 4.77
C HIS A 275 -41.17 1.97 5.13
N PHE A 276 -40.92 0.98 5.99
CA PHE A 276 -39.56 0.56 6.34
C PHE A 276 -38.80 -0.01 5.13
N SER A 277 -39.47 -0.82 4.32
CA SER A 277 -38.90 -1.43 3.12
C SER A 277 -38.58 -0.40 2.06
N ASP A 278 -39.49 0.54 1.79
CA ASP A 278 -39.30 1.62 0.81
C ASP A 278 -38.22 2.61 1.27
N PHE A 279 -38.19 2.95 2.55
CA PHE A 279 -37.11 3.75 3.13
C PHE A 279 -35.74 3.06 3.00
N LEU A 280 -35.65 1.76 3.28
CA LEU A 280 -34.39 1.03 3.11
C LEU A 280 -33.96 1.00 1.64
N ARG A 281 -34.90 0.77 0.72
CA ARG A 281 -34.63 0.77 -0.72
C ARG A 281 -34.09 2.13 -1.18
N GLY A 282 -34.75 3.23 -0.81
CA GLY A 282 -34.29 4.58 -1.17
C GLY A 282 -32.88 4.91 -0.68
N ASN A 283 -32.51 4.49 0.54
CA ASN A 283 -31.13 4.65 1.02
C ASN A 283 -30.14 3.79 0.21
N MET A 284 -30.49 2.55 -0.15
CA MET A 284 -29.61 1.68 -0.95
C MET A 284 -29.45 2.20 -2.39
N ASP A 285 -30.53 2.68 -3.00
CA ASP A 285 -30.51 3.25 -4.34
C ASP A 285 -29.59 4.49 -4.38
N SER A 286 -29.66 5.35 -3.36
CA SER A 286 -28.78 6.52 -3.24
C SER A 286 -27.28 6.20 -3.08
N LEU A 287 -26.95 5.01 -2.57
CA LEU A 287 -25.57 4.53 -2.45
C LEU A 287 -25.02 4.00 -3.77
N THR A 288 -25.89 3.48 -4.63
CA THR A 288 -25.53 2.83 -5.89
C THR A 288 -25.65 3.76 -7.09
N ASN A 289 -26.52 4.77 -7.02
CA ASN A 289 -26.72 5.77 -8.06
C ASN A 289 -26.58 7.19 -7.47
N PRO A 290 -25.43 7.86 -7.66
CA PRO A 290 -25.17 9.18 -7.10
C PRO A 290 -25.70 10.35 -7.96
N ASP A 291 -26.35 10.07 -9.09
CA ASP A 291 -26.85 11.09 -10.01
C ASP A 291 -28.03 11.88 -9.41
N LEU A 292 -28.35 13.04 -10.00
CA LEU A 292 -29.50 13.84 -9.58
C LEU A 292 -30.80 13.04 -9.78
N ILE A 293 -31.71 13.14 -8.83
CA ILE A 293 -33.03 12.51 -8.83
C ILE A 293 -34.14 13.58 -8.81
N PRO A 294 -35.36 13.28 -9.28
CA PRO A 294 -36.50 14.19 -9.12
C PRO A 294 -36.76 14.49 -7.64
N PHE A 295 -37.06 15.75 -7.31
CA PHE A 295 -37.38 16.14 -5.94
C PHE A 295 -38.58 15.36 -5.38
N GLU A 296 -39.55 15.02 -6.22
CA GLU A 296 -40.68 14.17 -5.84
C GLU A 296 -40.23 12.81 -5.27
N GLN A 297 -39.20 12.21 -5.85
CA GLN A 297 -38.63 10.95 -5.37
C GLN A 297 -37.93 11.14 -4.01
N GLU A 298 -37.16 12.23 -3.85
CA GLU A 298 -36.51 12.58 -2.58
C GLU A 298 -37.54 12.89 -1.47
N LEU A 299 -38.64 13.56 -1.82
CA LEU A 299 -39.74 13.87 -0.92
C LEU A 299 -40.46 12.60 -0.48
N LEU A 300 -40.82 11.72 -1.41
CA LEU A 300 -41.48 10.44 -1.10
C LEU A 300 -40.62 9.57 -0.17
N HIS A 301 -39.33 9.48 -0.45
CA HIS A 301 -38.37 8.79 0.42
C HIS A 301 -38.32 9.39 1.84
N THR A 302 -38.35 10.72 1.95
CA THR A 302 -38.42 11.43 3.24
C THR A 302 -39.76 11.21 3.95
N GLN A 303 -40.87 11.07 3.22
CA GLN A 303 -42.18 10.79 3.79
C GLN A 303 -42.21 9.42 4.47
N HIS A 304 -41.64 8.38 3.85
CA HIS A 304 -41.55 7.05 4.49
C HIS A 304 -40.81 7.09 5.84
N TYR A 305 -39.74 7.89 5.94
CA TYR A 305 -39.06 8.13 7.22
C TYR A 305 -39.97 8.80 8.25
N LEU A 306 -40.69 9.85 7.83
CA LEU A 306 -41.56 10.61 8.73
C LEU A 306 -42.75 9.80 9.21
N GLU A 307 -43.38 8.98 8.36
CA GLU A 307 -44.47 8.07 8.75
C GLU A 307 -44.01 7.12 9.86
N LEU A 308 -42.81 6.52 9.72
CA LEU A 308 -42.23 5.65 10.75
C LEU A 308 -41.98 6.38 12.08
N GLU A 309 -41.47 7.61 12.04
CA GLU A 309 -41.26 8.41 13.26
C GLU A 309 -42.58 8.91 13.86
N GLN A 310 -43.61 9.19 13.06
CA GLN A 310 -44.94 9.53 13.53
C GLN A 310 -45.64 8.34 14.20
N MET A 311 -45.53 7.13 13.63
CA MET A 311 -46.00 5.90 14.27
C MET A 311 -45.29 5.65 15.62
N ARG A 312 -44.02 6.04 15.72
CA ARG A 312 -43.22 5.88 16.93
C ARG A 312 -43.54 6.89 18.03
N PHE A 313 -43.65 8.16 17.67
CA PHE A 313 -43.79 9.27 18.62
C PHE A 313 -45.23 9.79 18.75
N GLY A 314 -46.15 9.26 17.95
CA GLY A 314 -47.55 9.65 17.93
C GLY A 314 -47.72 11.14 17.68
N GLU A 315 -48.62 11.78 18.44
CA GLU A 315 -48.95 13.20 18.28
C GLU A 315 -47.80 14.18 18.60
N ARG A 316 -46.68 13.69 19.15
CA ARG A 316 -45.50 14.52 19.45
C ARG A 316 -44.76 14.97 18.19
N VAL A 317 -44.93 14.28 17.05
CA VAL A 317 -44.32 14.68 15.78
C VAL A 317 -45.43 14.98 14.77
N LYS A 318 -45.58 16.26 14.45
CA LYS A 318 -46.52 16.73 13.43
C LYS A 318 -45.74 17.15 12.20
N VAL A 319 -46.27 16.86 11.02
CA VAL A 319 -45.66 17.25 9.76
C VAL A 319 -46.67 18.02 8.92
N VAL A 320 -46.23 19.12 8.32
CA VAL A 320 -47.00 19.91 7.37
C VAL A 320 -46.22 20.03 6.07
N TYR A 321 -46.87 19.73 4.96
CA TYR A 321 -46.29 19.86 3.62
C TYR A 321 -46.95 21.03 2.89
N ASP A 322 -46.14 21.95 2.38
CA ASP A 322 -46.55 23.07 1.53
C ASP A 322 -45.63 23.13 0.31
N THR A 323 -45.79 22.18 -0.61
CA THR A 323 -44.83 21.93 -1.68
C THR A 323 -45.42 22.20 -3.07
N PRO A 324 -45.72 23.47 -3.44
CA PRO A 324 -46.28 23.82 -4.74
C PRO A 324 -45.30 23.61 -5.90
N ALA A 325 -43.99 23.62 -5.63
CA ALA A 325 -42.96 23.32 -6.62
C ALA A 325 -42.38 21.91 -6.41
N LEU A 326 -42.55 21.02 -7.38
CA LEU A 326 -42.06 19.63 -7.31
C LEU A 326 -41.15 19.25 -8.48
N GLN A 327 -41.19 20.00 -9.57
CA GLN A 327 -40.57 19.63 -10.85
C GLN A 327 -39.16 20.21 -10.95
N PHE A 328 -38.22 19.65 -10.20
CA PHE A 328 -36.79 19.96 -10.29
C PHE A 328 -35.95 18.78 -9.80
N MET A 329 -34.66 18.80 -10.12
CA MET A 329 -33.71 17.75 -9.81
C MET A 329 -32.85 18.10 -8.59
N VAL A 330 -32.59 17.13 -7.73
CA VAL A 330 -31.80 17.27 -6.51
C VAL A 330 -30.84 16.11 -6.35
N PRO A 331 -29.68 16.29 -5.70
CA PRO A 331 -28.88 15.15 -5.27
C PRO A 331 -29.69 14.25 -4.33
N PRO A 332 -29.53 12.92 -4.38
CA PRO A 332 -30.21 12.03 -3.46
C PRO A 332 -29.75 12.27 -2.02
N LEU A 333 -30.59 11.98 -1.03
CA LEU A 333 -30.36 12.24 0.39
C LEU A 333 -30.02 13.72 0.68
N THR A 334 -30.74 14.63 0.05
CA THR A 334 -30.64 16.09 0.27
C THR A 334 -31.62 16.56 1.35
N LEU A 335 -32.88 16.14 1.27
CA LEU A 335 -33.94 16.55 2.18
C LEU A 335 -33.93 15.71 3.46
N GLN A 336 -33.79 14.38 3.31
CA GLN A 336 -33.90 13.45 4.43
C GLN A 336 -32.96 13.80 5.60
N PRO A 337 -31.66 14.09 5.43
CA PRO A 337 -30.79 14.41 6.56
C PRO A 337 -31.17 15.70 7.29
N ILE A 338 -31.81 16.64 6.60
CA ILE A 338 -32.28 17.90 7.19
C ILE A 338 -33.52 17.63 8.05
N VAL A 339 -34.46 16.84 7.52
CA VAL A 339 -35.68 16.45 8.22
C VAL A 339 -35.39 15.54 9.41
N GLU A 340 -34.47 14.58 9.27
CA GLU A 340 -34.03 13.73 10.39
C GLU A 340 -33.45 14.58 11.53
N ASN A 341 -32.67 15.61 11.19
CA ASN A 341 -32.15 16.53 12.18
C ASN A 341 -33.25 17.34 12.88
N ALA A 342 -34.26 17.80 12.14
CA ALA A 342 -35.41 18.50 12.69
C ALA A 342 -36.19 17.64 13.70
N VAL A 343 -36.47 16.37 13.37
CA VAL A 343 -37.19 15.45 14.26
C VAL A 343 -36.33 15.05 15.47
N ARG A 344 -35.11 14.54 15.24
CA ARG A 344 -34.27 13.93 16.28
C ARG A 344 -33.63 14.95 17.23
N HIS A 345 -33.28 16.13 16.74
CA HIS A 345 -32.59 17.14 17.54
C HIS A 345 -33.44 18.36 17.84
N GLY A 346 -34.49 18.61 17.06
CA GLY A 346 -35.48 19.65 17.33
C GLY A 346 -36.62 19.08 18.18
N ILE A 347 -37.52 18.33 17.54
CA ILE A 347 -38.83 17.97 18.08
C ILE A 347 -38.74 17.03 19.28
N THR A 348 -38.00 15.92 19.18
CA THR A 348 -37.92 14.90 20.24
C THR A 348 -37.19 15.39 21.50
N LYS A 349 -36.51 16.54 21.44
CA LYS A 349 -35.90 17.22 22.59
C LYS A 349 -36.89 18.10 23.36
N CYS A 350 -38.06 18.40 22.80
CA CYS A 350 -39.15 19.09 23.46
C CYS A 350 -40.10 18.08 24.12
N GLU A 351 -40.53 18.34 25.36
CA GLU A 351 -41.46 17.45 26.09
C GLU A 351 -42.80 17.34 25.34
N ASP A 352 -43.38 18.48 24.95
CA ASP A 352 -44.66 18.56 24.25
C ASP A 352 -44.61 18.15 22.77
N GLY A 353 -43.43 17.79 22.26
CA GLY A 353 -43.23 17.54 20.84
C GLY A 353 -43.22 18.82 20.00
N GLY A 354 -43.69 18.75 18.76
CA GLY A 354 -43.73 19.88 17.84
C GLY A 354 -43.97 19.51 16.38
N THR A 355 -43.76 20.49 15.50
CA THR A 355 -44.15 20.46 14.10
C THR A 355 -42.94 20.71 13.20
N VAL A 356 -42.78 19.87 12.18
CA VAL A 356 -41.87 20.07 11.04
C VAL A 356 -42.69 20.52 9.84
N ILE A 357 -42.30 21.62 9.22
CA ILE A 357 -42.92 22.17 8.01
C ILE A 357 -41.92 21.98 6.87
N ILE A 358 -42.32 21.28 5.82
CA ILE A 358 -41.55 21.11 4.59
C ILE A 358 -42.27 21.89 3.50
N ALA A 359 -41.64 22.95 3.02
CA ALA A 359 -42.18 23.80 1.99
C ALA A 359 -41.25 23.89 0.77
N THR A 360 -41.83 24.12 -0.41
CA THR A 360 -41.06 24.45 -1.61
C THR A 360 -41.54 25.74 -2.23
N GLU A 361 -40.62 26.48 -2.85
CA GLU A 361 -40.94 27.66 -3.62
C GLU A 361 -40.14 27.66 -4.92
N GLU A 362 -40.76 28.20 -5.97
CA GLU A 362 -40.10 28.44 -7.24
C GLU A 362 -39.94 29.95 -7.43
N THR A 363 -38.70 30.38 -7.68
CA THR A 363 -38.36 31.76 -8.02
C THR A 363 -37.89 31.82 -9.48
N PRO A 364 -37.73 33.02 -10.08
CA PRO A 364 -37.21 33.13 -11.44
C PRO A 364 -35.82 32.49 -11.63
N SER A 365 -34.97 32.50 -10.60
CA SER A 365 -33.56 32.06 -10.69
C SER A 365 -33.26 30.73 -9.99
N ALA A 366 -34.16 30.22 -9.15
CA ALA A 366 -33.89 29.03 -8.33
C ALA A 366 -35.16 28.33 -7.84
N TYR A 367 -35.02 27.05 -7.48
CA TYR A 367 -35.94 26.33 -6.61
C TYR A 367 -35.43 26.37 -5.18
N ARG A 368 -36.32 26.56 -4.20
CA ARG A 368 -35.94 26.47 -2.79
C ARG A 368 -36.76 25.43 -2.05
N ILE A 369 -36.09 24.68 -1.18
CA ILE A 369 -36.68 23.75 -0.23
C ILE A 369 -36.46 24.34 1.16
N ILE A 370 -37.53 24.52 1.91
CA ILE A 370 -37.53 25.17 3.22
C ILE A 370 -38.04 24.16 4.25
N VAL A 371 -37.18 23.78 5.18
CA VAL A 371 -37.53 22.91 6.30
C VAL A 371 -37.49 23.73 7.58
N THR A 372 -38.63 23.87 8.24
CA THR A 372 -38.75 24.62 9.50
C THR A 372 -39.26 23.71 10.60
N ASP A 373 -38.62 23.73 11.77
CA ASP A 373 -39.14 23.10 12.99
C ASP A 373 -39.30 24.13 14.10
N ASN A 374 -40.26 23.90 14.99
CA ASN A 374 -40.44 24.67 16.23
C ASN A 374 -39.84 23.96 17.46
N GLY A 375 -38.81 23.13 17.25
CA GLY A 375 -38.19 22.35 18.29
C GLY A 375 -37.23 23.16 19.17
N ALA A 376 -36.36 22.45 19.88
CA ALA A 376 -35.46 23.04 20.88
C ALA A 376 -34.48 24.09 20.31
N GLY A 377 -34.19 24.04 19.01
CA GLY A 377 -33.20 24.92 18.36
C GLY A 377 -31.79 24.80 18.96
N TYR A 378 -30.83 25.55 18.41
CA TYR A 378 -29.44 25.54 18.88
C TYR A 378 -28.71 26.82 18.50
N ASN A 379 -27.61 27.10 19.20
CA ASN A 379 -26.76 28.24 18.87
C ASN A 379 -25.80 27.87 17.74
N THR A 380 -25.95 28.52 16.58
CA THR A 380 -25.12 28.30 15.39
C THR A 380 -23.69 28.83 15.52
N ALA A 381 -23.41 29.74 16.46
CA ALA A 381 -22.10 30.35 16.69
C ALA A 381 -21.19 29.54 17.65
N LYS A 382 -21.74 28.54 18.36
CA LYS A 382 -20.94 27.65 19.23
C LYS A 382 -20.69 26.32 18.50
N PRO A 383 -19.46 25.77 18.54
CA PRO A 383 -19.21 24.43 18.02
C PRO A 383 -20.07 23.43 18.81
N VAL A 384 -21.02 22.81 18.13
CA VAL A 384 -21.88 21.78 18.72
C VAL A 384 -20.99 20.58 19.04
N LYS A 385 -20.99 20.13 20.31
CA LYS A 385 -20.22 18.95 20.78
C LYS A 385 -20.60 17.64 20.07
N ASP A 386 -21.67 17.64 19.27
CA ASP A 386 -22.22 16.46 18.62
C ASP A 386 -21.72 16.38 17.16
N ASN A 387 -20.60 15.68 16.96
CA ASN A 387 -19.93 15.53 15.66
C ASN A 387 -20.88 14.99 14.57
N ALA A 388 -21.86 14.15 14.92
CA ALA A 388 -22.80 13.57 13.97
C ALA A 388 -23.73 14.62 13.31
N ARG A 389 -24.12 15.67 14.04
CA ARG A 389 -25.01 16.74 13.54
C ARG A 389 -24.34 17.58 12.44
N HIS A 390 -23.03 17.80 12.55
CA HIS A 390 -22.24 18.54 11.56
C HIS A 390 -21.89 17.70 10.33
N ILE A 391 -21.72 16.39 10.48
CA ILE A 391 -21.35 15.51 9.36
C ILE A 391 -22.49 15.42 8.34
N GLY A 392 -23.74 15.22 8.78
CA GLY A 392 -24.89 15.09 7.88
C GLY A 392 -25.13 16.36 7.04
N THR A 393 -25.24 17.52 7.70
CA THR A 393 -25.46 18.82 7.02
C THR A 393 -24.25 19.27 6.19
N SER A 394 -23.02 18.98 6.63
CA SER A 394 -21.82 19.26 5.83
C SER A 394 -21.74 18.40 4.56
N ASN A 395 -22.20 17.15 4.62
CA ASN A 395 -22.21 16.26 3.45
C ASN A 395 -23.24 16.74 2.42
N VAL A 396 -24.45 17.12 2.88
CA VAL A 396 -25.48 17.73 2.02
C VAL A 396 -24.94 18.99 1.34
N ARG A 397 -24.31 19.91 2.08
CA ARG A 397 -23.74 21.15 1.49
C ARG A 397 -22.70 20.86 0.41
N LYS A 398 -21.75 19.95 0.68
CA LYS A 398 -20.71 19.57 -0.30
C LYS A 398 -21.33 18.96 -1.55
N ARG A 399 -22.32 18.08 -1.38
CA ARG A 399 -22.99 17.40 -2.49
C ARG A 399 -23.75 18.39 -3.37
N LEU A 400 -24.58 19.25 -2.78
CA LEU A 400 -25.30 20.32 -3.46
C LEU A 400 -24.37 21.20 -4.30
N GLN A 401 -23.28 21.68 -3.69
CA GLN A 401 -22.33 22.54 -4.38
C GLN A 401 -21.63 21.82 -5.55
N SER A 402 -21.27 20.55 -5.37
CA SER A 402 -20.56 19.78 -6.39
C SER A 402 -21.42 19.30 -7.57
N GLN A 403 -22.70 19.01 -7.34
CA GLN A 403 -23.55 18.37 -8.35
C GLN A 403 -24.51 19.32 -9.06
N CYS A 404 -24.98 20.38 -8.38
CA CYS A 404 -25.95 21.31 -8.96
C CYS A 404 -25.67 22.78 -8.62
N GLY A 405 -24.50 23.10 -8.05
CA GLY A 405 -24.17 24.47 -7.63
C GLY A 405 -25.08 25.01 -6.53
N GLY A 406 -25.83 24.15 -5.84
CA GLY A 406 -26.79 24.54 -4.81
C GLY A 406 -26.14 24.91 -3.48
N GLU A 407 -26.89 25.62 -2.64
CA GLU A 407 -26.45 26.09 -1.32
C GLU A 407 -27.40 25.67 -0.21
N LEU A 408 -26.85 25.43 1.00
CA LEU A 408 -27.60 25.14 2.22
C LEU A 408 -27.29 26.17 3.30
N THR A 409 -28.31 26.97 3.64
CA THR A 409 -28.29 27.95 4.74
C THR A 409 -29.13 27.45 5.90
N ILE A 410 -28.61 27.55 7.12
CA ILE A 410 -29.32 27.13 8.34
C ILE A 410 -29.33 28.28 9.33
N GLN A 411 -30.53 28.61 9.82
CA GLN A 411 -30.77 29.56 10.90
C GLN A 411 -31.39 28.82 12.06
N SER A 412 -30.83 28.97 13.27
CA SER A 412 -31.39 28.37 14.48
C SER A 412 -31.09 29.24 15.69
N ALA A 413 -32.03 29.24 16.63
CA ALA A 413 -31.87 29.87 17.92
C ALA A 413 -32.49 28.97 19.01
N VAL A 414 -31.84 28.92 20.17
CA VAL A 414 -32.29 28.09 21.29
C VAL A 414 -33.71 28.50 21.71
N GLY A 415 -34.62 27.54 21.75
CA GLY A 415 -36.03 27.72 22.09
C GLY A 415 -36.91 28.29 20.97
N GLN A 416 -36.36 28.55 19.78
CA GLN A 416 -37.10 29.12 18.64
C GLN A 416 -37.14 28.19 17.41
N GLY A 417 -36.59 26.98 17.53
CA GLY A 417 -36.53 26.03 16.42
C GLY A 417 -35.39 26.26 15.44
N THR A 418 -35.54 25.69 14.25
CA THR A 418 -34.53 25.74 13.17
C THR A 418 -35.22 25.91 11.83
N THR A 419 -34.64 26.74 10.96
CA THR A 419 -35.02 26.85 9.54
C THR A 419 -33.80 26.54 8.69
N ALA A 420 -33.91 25.51 7.86
CA ALA A 420 -32.94 25.15 6.85
C ALA A 420 -33.50 25.47 5.46
N VAL A 421 -32.73 26.19 4.66
CA VAL A 421 -33.08 26.60 3.30
C VAL A 421 -32.05 26.02 2.34
N ILE A 422 -32.50 25.13 1.47
CA ILE A 422 -31.74 24.63 0.33
C ILE A 422 -32.14 25.46 -0.88
N THR A 423 -31.16 26.02 -1.59
CA THR A 423 -31.38 26.79 -2.82
C THR A 423 -30.69 26.06 -3.96
N ILE A 424 -31.44 25.74 -5.00
CA ILE A 424 -30.95 25.04 -6.20
C ILE A 424 -31.13 26.00 -7.37
N PRO A 425 -30.04 26.48 -7.97
CA PRO A 425 -30.14 27.38 -9.10
C PRO A 425 -30.83 26.66 -10.26
N LYS A 426 -31.72 27.37 -10.96
CA LYS A 426 -32.16 26.93 -12.29
C LYS A 426 -30.94 27.02 -13.19
N GLU A 427 -30.70 26.01 -14.03
CA GLU A 427 -29.62 26.11 -15.03
C GLU A 427 -29.71 27.47 -15.72
N GLU A 428 -28.64 28.27 -15.65
CA GLU A 428 -28.45 29.30 -16.66
C GLU A 428 -28.43 28.55 -17.98
N ASN A 429 -29.34 28.90 -18.90
CA ASN A 429 -29.15 28.55 -20.30
C ASN A 429 -27.75 29.07 -20.69
N LEU A 430 -26.75 28.19 -20.66
CA LEU A 430 -25.42 28.43 -21.21
C LEU A 430 -25.52 28.53 -22.73
#